data_AF-A0A497C9K7-F1
#
_entry.id   AF-A0A497C9K7-F1
#
_cell.length_a   1.000
_cell.length_b   1.000
_cell.length_c   1.000
_cell.angle_alpha   90.00
_cell.angle_beta   90.00
_cell.angle_gamma   90.00
#
_symmetry.space_group_name_H-M   'P 1'
#
loop_
_entity.id
_entity.type
_entity.pdbx_description
1 polymer ?
#
loop_
_entity_poly.entity_id
_entity_poly.type
_entity_poly.pdbx_seq_one_letter_code
_entity_poly.pdbx_strand_id
1 'polypeptide(L)' 'MKLILRLMADERISIRLKLLPILSLLYLLLYPDMFPGPIDDAGVIALLNTLFLAFVPREIIQEHKDILHE' A
#
# COMPACT_ATOMS: atom_id res chain seq x y z
N MET A 1 -5.35 -5.67 5.02
CA MET A 1 -5.63 -4.30 4.51
C MET A 1 -5.72 -3.21 5.59
N LYS A 2 -6.27 -3.47 6.80
CA LYS A 2 -6.37 -2.42 7.86
C LYS A 2 -5.04 -1.73 8.20
N LEU A 3 -3.93 -2.47 8.21
CA LEU A 3 -2.60 -1.91 8.48
C LEU A 3 -2.17 -0.85 7.46
N ILE A 4 -2.32 -1.13 6.16
CA ILE A 4 -1.93 -0.19 5.10
C ILE A 4 -2.76 1.09 5.19
N LEU A 5 -4.06 0.99 5.45
CA LEU A 5 -4.93 2.16 5.63
C LEU A 5 -4.50 3.03 6.83
N ARG A 6 -4.14 2.40 7.96
CA ARG A 6 -3.62 3.11 9.13
C ARG A 6 -2.29 3.79 8.85
N LEU A 7 -1.38 3.10 8.18
CA LEU A 7 -0.09 3.66 7.75
C LEU A 7 -0.30 4.84 6.79
N MET A 8 -1.24 4.74 5.85
CA MET A 8 -1.58 5.85 4.95
C MET A 8 -2.12 7.08 5.69
N ALA A 9 -2.82 6.89 6.82
CA ALA A 9 -3.30 7.98 7.67
C ALA A 9 -2.21 8.57 8.58
N ASP A 10 -1.09 7.86 8.81
CA ASP A 10 -0.02 8.30 9.70
C ASP A 10 0.77 9.49 9.11
N GLU A 11 0.86 10.57 9.88
CA GLU A 11 1.50 11.83 9.50
C GLU A 11 3.03 11.71 9.36
N ARG A 12 3.63 10.76 10.09
CA ARG A 12 5.08 10.50 10.08
C ARG A 12 5.54 9.91 8.76
N ILE A 13 4.64 9.34 7.97
CA ILE A 13 4.94 8.77 6.67
C ILE A 13 4.94 9.90 5.62
N SER A 14 6.07 10.05 4.92
CA SER A 14 6.19 11.06 3.88
C SER A 14 5.15 10.88 2.77
N ILE A 15 4.62 11.99 2.25
CA ILE A 15 3.62 12.00 1.18
C ILE A 15 4.11 11.21 -0.06
N ARG A 16 5.42 11.26 -0.34
CA ARG A 16 6.05 10.50 -1.43
C ARG A 16 5.87 8.99 -1.30
N LEU A 17 5.95 8.45 -0.08
CA LEU A 17 5.72 7.02 0.16
C LEU A 17 4.24 6.66 0.00
N LYS A 18 3.33 7.56 0.39
CA LYS A 18 1.88 7.38 0.21
C LYS A 18 1.48 7.37 -1.27
N LEU A 19 2.30 7.92 -2.17
CA LEU A 19 2.05 7.81 -3.62
C LEU A 19 2.08 6.36 -4.10
N LEU A 20 2.83 5.45 -3.48
CA LEU A 20 2.88 4.04 -3.89
C LEU A 20 1.50 3.35 -3.82
N PRO A 21 0.81 3.31 -2.66
CA PRO A 21 -0.53 2.75 -2.58
C PRO A 21 -1.57 3.57 -3.36
N ILE A 22 -1.39 4.90 -3.50
CA ILE A 22 -2.28 5.73 -4.33
C ILE A 22 -2.15 5.38 -5.82
N LEU A 23 -0.92 5.22 -6.32
CA LEU A 23 -0.65 4.81 -7.70
C LEU A 23 -1.20 3.42 -7.99
N SER A 24 -1.16 2.51 -7.01
CA SER A 24 -1.79 1.20 -7.13
C SER A 24 -3.30 1.29 -7.33
N LEU A 25 -3.97 2.17 -6.59
CA LEU A 25 -5.42 2.41 -6.76
C LEU A 25 -5.73 3.14 -8.06
N LEU A 26 -4.89 4.10 -8.44
CA LEU A 26 -5.05 4.86 -9.67
C LEU A 26 -4.86 3.97 -10.90
N TYR A 27 -3.92 3.03 -10.86
CA TYR A 27 -3.71 2.03 -11.90
C TYR A 27 -4.98 1.20 -12.12
N LEU A 28 -5.56 0.66 -11.04
CA LEU A 28 -6.85 -0.06 -11.11
C LEU A 28 -8.00 0.79 -11.67
N LEU A 29 -8.03 2.08 -11.34
CA LEU A 29 -9.11 2.97 -11.76
C LEU A 29 -8.99 3.40 -13.23
N LEU A 30 -7.77 3.66 -13.69
CA LEU A 30 -7.49 4.13 -15.06
C LEU A 30 -7.48 2.99 -16.07
N TYR A 31 -7.09 1.79 -15.64
CA TYR A 31 -6.80 0.67 -16.54
C TYR A 31 -7.43 -0.65 -16.07
N PRO A 32 -8.75 -0.71 -15.84
CA PRO A 32 -9.41 -1.94 -15.38
C PRO A 32 -9.33 -3.12 -16.36
N ASP A 33 -8.96 -2.89 -17.63
CA ASP A 33 -8.99 -3.90 -18.70
C ASP A 33 -7.72 -3.91 -19.58
N MET A 34 -6.60 -3.29 -19.17
CA MET A 34 -5.45 -3.11 -20.09
C MET A 34 -4.67 -4.38 -20.43
N PHE A 35 -4.81 -5.46 -19.64
CA PHE A 35 -4.21 -6.76 -19.92
C PHE A 35 -5.18 -7.90 -19.55
N PRO A 36 -5.36 -8.92 -20.41
CA PRO A 36 -6.17 -10.07 -20.06
C PRO A 36 -5.41 -10.96 -19.06
N GLY A 37 -5.68 -10.78 -17.76
CA GLY A 37 -5.27 -11.75 -16.74
C GLY A 37 -5.28 -11.19 -15.31
N PRO A 38 -5.89 -11.89 -14.33
CA PRO A 38 -5.95 -11.44 -12.93
C PRO A 38 -4.59 -11.36 -12.22
N ILE A 39 -3.53 -11.90 -12.85
CA ILE A 39 -2.17 -11.93 -12.32
C ILE A 39 -1.50 -10.55 -12.44
N ASP A 40 -1.86 -9.76 -13.46
CA ASP A 40 -1.17 -8.50 -13.76
C ASP A 40 -1.60 -7.39 -12.79
N ASP A 41 -2.91 -7.18 -12.61
CA ASP A 41 -3.44 -6.16 -11.69
C ASP A 41 -3.15 -6.48 -10.22
N ALA A 42 -3.33 -7.73 -9.81
CA ALA A 42 -3.02 -8.18 -8.46
C ALA A 42 -1.51 -8.11 -8.19
N GLY A 43 -0.68 -8.35 -9.21
CA GLY A 43 0.77 -8.23 -9.15
C GLY A 43 1.21 -6.79 -8.91
N VAL A 44 0.65 -5.82 -9.64
CA VAL A 44 0.94 -4.39 -9.47
C VAL A 44 0.56 -3.92 -8.06
N ILE A 45 -0.62 -4.30 -7.58
CA ILE A 45 -1.07 -3.96 -6.22
C ILE A 45 -0.16 -4.58 -5.16
N ALA A 46 0.16 -5.87 -5.30
CA ALA A 46 1.01 -6.57 -4.36
C ALA A 46 2.42 -5.96 -4.33
N LEU A 47 2.99 -5.65 -5.50
CA LEU A 47 4.31 -5.05 -5.64
C LEU A 47 4.37 -3.67 -4.99
N LEU A 48 3.45 -2.77 -5.33
CA LEU A 48 3.44 -1.40 -4.79
C LEU A 48 3.19 -1.37 -3.29
N ASN A 49 2.30 -2.23 -2.78
CA ASN A 49 2.08 -2.36 -1.34
C ASN A 49 3.28 -2.97 -0.62
N THR A 50 3.97 -3.93 -1.24
CA THR A 50 5.20 -4.53 -0.67
C THR A 50 6.32 -3.50 -0.61
N LEU A 51 6.52 -2.73 -1.68
CA LEU A 51 7.49 -1.63 -1.71
C LEU A 51 7.16 -0.59 -0.64
N PHE A 52 5.89 -0.18 -0.54
CA PHE A 52 5.44 0.73 0.52
C PHE A 52 5.84 0.22 1.90
N LEU A 53 5.48 -1.01 2.24
CA LEU A 53 5.85 -1.61 3.54
C LEU A 53 7.36 -1.73 3.74
N ALA A 54 8.14 -1.99 2.68
CA ALA A 54 9.60 -2.07 2.77
C ALA A 54 10.27 -0.73 3.08
N PHE A 55 9.66 0.38 2.66
CA PHE A 55 10.17 1.72 2.91
C PHE A 55 9.65 2.37 4.21
N VAL A 56 8.57 1.83 4.79
CA VAL A 56 8.07 2.33 6.07
C VAL A 56 8.98 1.82 7.21
N PRO A 57 9.41 2.70 8.14
CA PRO A 57 10.18 2.30 9.31
C PRO A 57 9.49 1.20 10.11
N ARG A 58 10.26 0.20 10.58
CA ARG A 58 9.70 -0.99 11.24
C ARG A 58 9.01 -0.65 12.55
N GLU A 59 9.49 0.38 13.24
CA GLU A 59 8.95 0.87 14.51
C GLU A 59 7.50 1.33 14.33
N ILE A 60 7.22 2.07 13.24
CA ILE A 60 5.88 2.54 12.90
C ILE A 60 5.00 1.35 12.49
N ILE A 61 5.53 0.42 11.69
CA ILE A 61 4.78 -0.79 11.31
C ILE A 61 4.37 -1.59 12.54
N GLN A 62 5.28 -1.75 13.49
CA GLN A 62 5.04 -2.52 14.71
C GLN A 62 4.01 -1.83 15.61
N GLU A 63 4.13 -0.52 15.82
CA GLU A 63 3.15 0.28 16.56
C GLU A 63 1.73 0.09 15.99
N HIS A 64 1.54 0.20 14.68
CA HIS A 64 0.23 0.01 14.06
C HIS A 64 -0.26 -1.44 14.07
N LYS A 65 0.66 -2.42 14.07
CA LYS A 65 0.32 -3.84 14.24
C LYS A 65 -0.16 -4.13 15.66
N ASP A 66 0.52 -3.60 16.67
CA ASP A 66 0.16 -3.82 18.07
C ASP A 66 -1.25 -3.26 18.35
N ILE A 67 -1.56 -2.05 17.86
CA ILE A 67 -2.92 -1.45 17.94
C ILE A 67 -3.97 -2.26 17.13
N LEU A 68 -3.55 -3.16 16.23
CA LEU A 68 -4.44 -4.01 15.43
C LEU A 68 -4.66 -5.39 16.05
N HIS A 69 -3.76 -5.82 16.94
CA HIS A 69 -3.80 -7.09 17.66
C HIS A 69 -4.40 -6.98 19.07
N GLU A 70 -4.63 -5.75 19.54
CA GLU A 70 -5.43 -5.39 20.72
C GLU A 70 -6.91 -5.19 20.36
#